data_AF-A0A126NUU2-F1
#
_entry.id   AF-A0A126NUU2-F1
#
_cell.length_a   1.000
_cell.length_b   1.000
_cell.length_c   1.000
_cell.angle_alpha   90.00
_cell.angle_beta   90.00
_cell.angle_gamma   90.00
#
_symmetry.space_group_name_H-M   'P 1'
#
loop_
_entity.id
_entity.type
_entity.pdbx_description
1 polymer ?
#
loop_
_entity_poly.entity_id
_entity_poly.type
_entity_poly.pdbx_seq_one_letter_code
_entity_poly.pdbx_strand_id
1 'polypeptide(L)' 'MASAQHHQPAPVSPTFNAEAYIDELLGFIRLYAGMAQDCLDANDPACFNYAIASMTARVRQIVMLMNPASDDADQESGH' A
#
# COMPACT_ATOMS: atom_id res chain seq x y z
N MET A 1 7.66 51.69 16.44
CA MET A 1 7.67 50.32 16.99
C MET A 1 6.74 49.49 16.14
N ALA A 2 7.26 48.63 15.26
CA ALA A 2 6.45 47.77 14.37
C ALA A 2 6.70 46.32 14.77
N SER A 3 5.67 45.66 15.31
CA SER A 3 5.71 44.25 15.66
C SER A 3 5.61 43.41 14.39
N ALA A 4 6.68 42.68 14.06
CA ALA A 4 6.64 41.65 13.03
C ALA A 4 5.78 40.48 13.54
N GLN A 5 4.61 40.29 12.94
CA GLN A 5 3.80 39.10 13.17
C GLN A 5 4.55 37.89 12.62
N HIS A 6 5.07 37.06 13.52
CA HIS A 6 5.69 35.78 13.21
C HIS A 6 4.56 34.82 12.77
N HIS A 7 4.28 34.79 11.47
CA HIS A 7 3.39 33.81 10.86
C HIS A 7 4.13 32.48 10.83
N GLN A 8 4.04 31.69 11.90
CA GLN A 8 4.47 30.29 11.84
C GLN A 8 3.55 29.55 10.88
N PRO A 9 4.07 28.89 9.83
CA PRO A 9 3.25 28.05 8.98
C PRO A 9 2.69 26.91 9.83
N ALA A 10 1.38 26.67 9.72
CA ALA A 10 0.73 25.56 10.42
C ALA A 10 1.40 24.23 10.02
N PRO A 11 1.52 23.26 10.94
CA PRO A 11 2.01 21.93 10.58
C PRO A 11 1.07 21.34 9.53
N VAL A 12 1.57 21.16 8.31
CA VAL A 12 0.87 20.40 7.28
C VAL A 12 0.91 18.94 7.71
N SER A 13 -0.19 18.45 8.28
CA SER A 13 -0.38 17.01 8.45
C SER A 13 -0.25 16.36 7.08
N PRO A 14 0.61 15.33 6.90
CA PRO A 14 0.68 14.63 5.63
C PRO A 14 -0.68 13.99 5.36
N THR A 15 -1.41 14.54 4.41
CA THR A 15 -2.64 13.91 3.90
C THR A 15 -2.22 12.64 3.16
N PHE A 16 -2.67 11.49 3.64
CA PHE A 16 -2.48 10.22 2.97
C PHE A 16 -3.02 10.30 1.54
N ASN A 17 -2.14 10.08 0.55
CA ASN A 17 -2.53 10.02 -0.86
C ASN A 17 -2.66 8.55 -1.25
N ALA A 18 -3.91 8.06 -1.29
CA ALA A 18 -4.23 6.68 -1.61
C ALA A 18 -3.78 6.28 -3.04
N GLU A 19 -3.90 7.20 -4.01
CA GLU A 19 -3.52 6.96 -5.40
C GLU A 19 -2.02 6.74 -5.53
N ALA A 20 -1.21 7.64 -4.95
CA ALA A 20 0.24 7.49 -4.92
C ALA A 20 0.69 6.20 -4.21
N TYR A 21 -0.02 5.81 -3.15
CA TYR A 21 0.27 4.56 -2.45
C TYR A 21 -0.11 3.32 -3.27
N ILE A 22 -1.23 3.34 -4.02
CA ILE A 22 -1.59 2.26 -4.94
C ILE A 22 -0.54 2.12 -6.05
N ASP A 23 -0.07 3.23 -6.61
CA ASP A 23 1.00 3.22 -7.62
C ASP A 23 2.30 2.60 -7.08
N GLU A 24 2.66 2.92 -5.84
CA GLU A 24 3.81 2.29 -5.16
C GLU A 24 3.62 0.78 -5.04
N LEU A 25 2.44 0.33 -4.59
CA LEU A 25 2.12 -1.11 -4.47
C LEU A 25 2.17 -1.83 -5.82
N LEU A 26 1.69 -1.20 -6.90
CA LEU A 26 1.79 -1.74 -8.26
C LEU A 26 3.26 -1.83 -8.74
N GLY A 27 4.09 -0.83 -8.38
CA GLY A 27 5.53 -0.87 -8.60
C GLY A 27 6.20 -2.07 -7.92
N PHE A 28 5.85 -2.33 -6.65
CA PHE A 28 6.32 -3.53 -5.94
C PHE A 28 5.86 -4.81 -6.62
N ILE A 29 4.60 -4.90 -7.05
CA ILE A 29 4.09 -6.09 -7.75
C ILE A 29 4.90 -6.36 -9.02
N ARG A 30 5.19 -5.32 -9.80
CA ARG A 30 6.02 -5.46 -11.01
C ARG A 30 7.42 -5.98 -10.71
N LEU A 31 8.06 -5.48 -9.65
CA LEU A 31 9.39 -5.94 -9.23
C LEU A 31 9.37 -7.43 -8.86
N TYR A 32 8.42 -7.85 -8.03
CA TYR A 32 8.32 -9.24 -7.59
C TYR A 32 7.85 -10.19 -8.70
N ALA A 33 7.15 -9.70 -9.72
CA ALA A 33 6.85 -10.49 -10.92
C ALA A 33 8.12 -10.85 -11.69
N GLY A 34 9.05 -9.90 -11.85
CA GLY A 34 10.37 -10.16 -12.42
C GLY A 34 11.17 -11.17 -11.59
N MET A 35 11.21 -10.96 -10.27
CA MET A 35 11.86 -11.91 -9.36
C MET A 35 11.27 -13.32 -9.47
N ALA A 36 9.93 -13.45 -9.52
CA ALA A 36 9.28 -14.75 -9.66
C ALA A 36 9.69 -15.46 -10.95
N GLN A 37 9.82 -14.72 -12.06
CA GLN A 37 10.33 -15.28 -13.32
C GLN A 37 11.77 -15.76 -13.18
N ASP A 38 12.66 -14.96 -12.59
CA ASP A 38 14.05 -15.35 -12.34
C ASP A 38 14.14 -16.60 -11.45
N CYS A 39 13.29 -16.70 -10.41
CA CYS A 39 13.22 -17.88 -9.54
C CYS A 39 12.77 -19.14 -10.30
N LEU A 40 11.83 -19.02 -11.25
CA LEU A 40 11.37 -20.13 -12.10
C LEU A 40 12.50 -20.60 -13.02
N ASP A 41 13.20 -19.67 -13.66
CA ASP A 41 14.32 -19.96 -14.55
C ASP A 41 15.48 -20.63 -13.80
N ALA A 42 15.66 -20.28 -12.51
CA ALA A 42 16.63 -20.91 -11.61
C ALA A 42 16.15 -22.24 -10.97
N ASN A 43 14.90 -22.66 -11.21
CA ASN A 43 14.26 -23.80 -10.55
C ASN A 43 14.33 -23.73 -9.00
N ASP A 44 14.15 -22.52 -8.45
CA ASP A 44 14.11 -22.26 -7.01
C ASP A 44 12.65 -22.04 -6.54
N PRO A 45 11.95 -23.09 -6.07
CA PRO A 45 10.57 -22.98 -5.64
C PRO A 45 10.39 -22.15 -4.36
N ALA A 46 11.41 -22.05 -3.50
CA ALA A 46 11.32 -21.26 -2.27
C ALA A 46 11.32 -19.75 -2.60
N CYS A 47 12.25 -19.34 -3.48
CA CYS A 47 12.30 -18.00 -4.06
C CYS A 47 10.98 -17.65 -4.76
N PHE A 48 10.47 -18.55 -5.61
CA PHE A 48 9.22 -18.33 -6.33
C PHE A 48 8.04 -18.11 -5.38
N ASN A 49 7.87 -19.00 -4.40
CA ASN A 49 6.77 -18.89 -3.42
C ASN A 49 6.85 -17.60 -2.61
N TYR A 50 8.06 -17.16 -2.24
CA TYR A 50 8.27 -15.89 -1.56
C TYR A 50 7.83 -14.69 -2.42
N ALA A 51 8.18 -14.69 -3.71
CA ALA A 51 7.78 -13.64 -4.64
C ALA A 51 6.25 -13.59 -4.83
N ILE A 52 5.60 -14.75 -5.01
CA ILE A 52 4.13 -14.85 -5.12
C ILE A 52 3.44 -14.36 -3.84
N ALA A 53 3.90 -14.80 -2.66
CA ALA A 53 3.33 -14.38 -1.38
C ALA A 53 3.47 -12.86 -1.19
N SER A 54 4.63 -12.30 -1.56
CA SER A 54 4.88 -10.87 -1.49
C SER A 54 3.94 -10.08 -2.40
N MET A 55 3.74 -10.49 -3.64
CA MET A 55 2.77 -9.85 -4.55
C MET A 55 1.34 -9.96 -4.03
N THR A 56 0.93 -11.13 -3.57
CA THR A 56 -0.42 -11.39 -3.06
C THR A 56 -0.77 -10.44 -1.90
N ALA A 57 0.18 -10.20 -0.99
CA ALA A 57 -0.03 -9.27 0.12
C ALA A 57 -0.30 -7.83 -0.36
N ARG A 58 0.38 -7.37 -1.42
CA ARG A 58 0.18 -6.00 -1.94
C ARG A 58 -1.12 -5.88 -2.73
N VAL A 59 -1.48 -6.91 -3.50
CA VAL A 59 -2.79 -6.98 -4.15
C VAL A 59 -3.91 -6.89 -3.12
N ARG A 60 -3.80 -7.61 -1.98
CA ARG A 60 -4.79 -7.49 -0.89
C ARG A 60 -4.90 -6.06 -0.37
N GLN A 61 -3.78 -5.37 -0.16
CA GLN A 61 -3.80 -3.97 0.28
C GLN A 61 -4.49 -3.06 -0.74
N ILE A 62 -4.21 -3.23 -2.04
CA ILE A 62 -4.90 -2.48 -3.11
C ILE A 62 -6.41 -2.74 -3.03
N VAL A 63 -6.83 -3.99 -2.91
CA VAL A 63 -8.25 -4.36 -2.81
C VAL A 63 -8.91 -3.72 -1.59
N MET A 64 -8.25 -3.69 -0.44
CA MET A 64 -8.78 -3.04 0.78
C MET A 64 -8.92 -1.52 0.59
N LEU A 65 -7.95 -0.87 -0.06
CA LEU A 65 -8.01 0.57 -0.36
C LEU A 65 -9.11 0.91 -1.35
N MET A 66 -9.35 0.04 -2.34
CA MET A 66 -10.38 0.23 -3.36
C MET A 66 -11.78 -0.13 -2.87
N ASN A 67 -11.91 -1.01 -1.87
CA ASN A 67 -13.19 -1.49 -1.32
C ASN A 67 -13.28 -1.26 0.20
N PRO A 68 -13.39 0.00 0.66
CA PRO A 68 -13.47 0.33 2.09
C PRO A 68 -14.75 -0.22 2.77
N ALA A 69 -15.78 -0.60 1.99
CA ALA A 69 -17.08 -1.04 2.49
C ALA A 69 -17.11 -2.47 3.09
N SER A 70 -15.96 -3.16 3.19
CA SER A 70 -15.91 -4.54 3.68
C SER A 70 -15.83 -4.64 5.21
N ASP A 71 -15.47 -3.57 5.91
CA ASP A 71 -15.23 -3.57 7.36
C ASP A 71 -16.43 -3.04 8.19
N ASP A 72 -17.40 -2.39 7.56
CA ASP A 72 -18.57 -1.79 8.27
C ASP A 72 -19.76 -2.76 8.42
N ALA A 73 -19.76 -3.90 7.72
CA ALA A 73 -20.91 -4.83 7.73
C ALA A 73 -20.98 -5.73 8.99
N ASP A 74 -19.93 -5.76 9.82
CA ASP A 74 -19.86 -6.61 11.01
C ASP A 74 -20.14 -5.87 12.34
N GLN A 75 -20.38 -4.55 12.32
CA GLN A 75 -20.62 -3.76 13.54
C GLN A 75 -22.11 -3.50 13.88
N GLU A 76 -23.07 -3.85 13.01
CA GLU A 76 -24.49 -3.51 13.20
C GLU A 76 -25.42 -4.70 13.58
N SER A 77 -24.88 -5.80 14.12
CA SER A 77 -25.67 -6.96 14.57
C SER A 77 -25.68 -7.19 16.09
N GLY A 78 -25.50 -6.13 16.89
CA GLY A 78 -25.52 -6.21 18.35
C GLY A 78 -26.22 -5.03 19.00
N HIS A 79 -27.55 -5.01 18.94
CA HIS A 79 -28.41 -4.23 19.85
C HIS A 79 -29.54 -5.12 20.34
#